data_AF-A0A523TQK1-F1
#
_entry.id   AF-A0A523TQK1-F1
#
_cell.length_a   1.000
_cell.length_b   1.000
_cell.length_c   1.000
_cell.angle_alpha   90.00
_cell.angle_beta   90.00
_cell.angle_gamma   90.00
#
_symmetry.space_group_name_H-M   'P 1'
#
loop_
_entity.id
_entity.type
_entity.pdbx_description
1 polymer ?
#
loop_
_entity_poly.entity_id
_entity_poly.type
_entity_poly.pdbx_seq_one_letter_code
_entity_poly.pdbx_strand_id
1 'polypeptide(L)'
;MTTIVEMPLRFDSAIKKIMDSRDEFSKKIKKSQIITYSVEFFHSCFLDDPKHMKAIHVRLYNLQQDQHPEISNYMISWEDVPRNDEEDWNAFQSRSNDQLEDFLSELNKHANVVEGSL
;
A
#
# COMPACT_ATOMS: atom_id res chain seq x y z
N MET A 1 22.98 -4.89 29.17
CA MET A 1 22.44 -5.78 28.13
C MET A 1 22.34 -4.97 26.86
N THR A 2 23.10 -5.33 25.83
CA THR A 2 23.08 -4.64 24.54
C THR A 2 22.18 -5.47 23.62
N THR A 3 20.96 -4.99 23.37
CA THR A 3 20.07 -5.64 22.41
C THR A 3 20.55 -5.29 21.01
N ILE A 4 21.23 -6.23 20.37
CA ILE A 4 21.57 -6.12 18.94
C ILE A 4 20.28 -6.42 18.19
N VAL A 5 19.69 -5.38 17.59
CA VAL A 5 18.57 -5.54 16.66
C VAL A 5 19.19 -5.95 15.32
N GLU A 6 19.23 -7.26 15.06
CA GLU A 6 19.55 -7.75 13.71
C GLU A 6 18.44 -7.30 12.77
N MET A 7 18.75 -6.29 11.95
CA MET A 7 17.88 -5.92 10.84
C MET A 7 17.99 -7.02 9.78
N PRO A 8 16.88 -7.61 9.33
CA PRO A 8 16.93 -8.60 8.25
C PRO A 8 17.57 -7.96 7.01
N LEU A 9 18.60 -8.62 6.49
CA LEU A 9 19.14 -8.35 5.16
C LEU A 9 17.97 -8.27 4.18
N ARG A 10 17.87 -7.15 3.45
CA ARG A 10 16.79 -6.88 2.49
C ARG A 10 16.68 -8.02 1.48
N PHE A 11 15.79 -8.97 1.75
CA PHE A 11 15.14 -9.73 0.70
C PHE A 11 14.03 -8.81 0.19
N ASP A 12 14.37 -7.96 -0.79
CA ASP A 12 13.35 -7.27 -1.59
C ASP A 12 12.61 -8.35 -2.37
N SER A 13 11.64 -8.98 -1.70
CA SER A 13 10.57 -9.69 -2.37
C SER A 13 9.97 -8.72 -3.38
N ALA A 14 9.91 -9.14 -4.65
CA ALA A 14 9.34 -8.33 -5.72
C ALA A 14 8.00 -7.76 -5.27
N ILE A 15 7.81 -6.45 -5.46
CA ILE A 15 6.57 -5.76 -5.09
C ILE A 15 5.41 -6.48 -5.76
N LYS A 16 4.47 -6.98 -4.95
CA LYS A 16 3.29 -7.68 -5.47
C LYS A 16 2.15 -6.68 -5.67
N LYS A 17 1.47 -6.77 -6.80
CA LYS A 17 0.24 -6.01 -7.04
C LYS A 17 -0.88 -6.58 -6.17
N ILE A 18 -1.58 -5.71 -5.45
CA ILE A 18 -2.67 -6.13 -4.55
C ILE A 18 -3.87 -6.67 -5.36
N MET A 19 -4.14 -6.05 -6.50
CA MET A 19 -5.30 -6.36 -7.34
C MET A 19 -5.28 -7.81 -7.88
N ASP A 20 -4.08 -8.35 -8.15
CA ASP A 20 -3.90 -9.71 -8.64
C ASP A 20 -4.19 -10.78 -7.56
N SER A 21 -4.27 -10.41 -6.27
CA SER A 21 -4.38 -11.35 -5.16
C SER A 21 -5.06 -10.75 -3.91
N ARG A 22 -6.20 -10.06 -4.11
CA ARG A 22 -6.92 -9.34 -3.04
C ARG A 22 -7.27 -10.25 -1.84
N ASP A 23 -7.72 -11.48 -2.09
CA ASP A 23 -8.06 -12.44 -1.02
C ASP A 23 -6.84 -12.90 -0.21
N GLU A 24 -5.70 -13.12 -0.87
CA GLU A 24 -4.46 -13.48 -0.19
C GLU A 24 -3.96 -12.32 0.67
N PHE A 25 -4.03 -11.10 0.11
CA PHE A 25 -3.67 -9.88 0.81
C PHE A 25 -4.53 -9.66 2.07
N SER A 26 -5.86 -9.78 1.98
CA SER A 26 -6.75 -9.67 3.15
C SER A 26 -6.44 -10.71 4.23
N LYS A 27 -6.06 -11.93 3.86
CA LYS A 27 -5.64 -12.96 4.82
C LYS A 27 -4.31 -12.61 5.49
N LYS A 28 -3.38 -12.01 4.76
CA LYS A 28 -2.08 -11.57 5.30
C LYS A 28 -2.22 -10.38 6.24
N ILE A 29 -3.06 -9.40 5.90
CA ILE A 29 -3.39 -8.27 6.79
C ILE A 29 -3.82 -8.77 8.17
N LYS A 30 -4.77 -9.70 8.22
CA LYS A 30 -5.31 -10.23 9.49
C LYS A 30 -4.26 -10.95 10.35
N LYS A 31 -3.17 -11.42 9.75
CA LYS A 31 -2.07 -12.10 10.44
C LYS A 31 -0.90 -11.17 10.77
N SER A 32 -0.90 -9.96 10.20
CA SER A 32 0.18 -8.99 10.35
C SER A 32 0.12 -8.31 11.70
N GLN A 33 1.26 -8.19 12.38
CA GLN A 33 1.36 -7.50 13.66
C GLN A 33 1.44 -5.99 13.45
N ILE A 34 2.19 -5.55 12.43
CA ILE A 34 2.37 -4.14 12.09
C ILE A 34 2.18 -3.98 10.58
N ILE A 35 1.42 -2.96 10.19
CA ILE A 35 1.29 -2.53 8.80
C ILE A 35 1.81 -1.11 8.68
N THR A 36 2.71 -0.87 7.74
CA THR A 36 3.13 0.48 7.37
C THR A 36 2.75 0.79 5.94
N TYR A 37 2.33 2.01 5.66
CA TYR A 37 2.04 2.45 4.30
C TYR A 37 2.59 3.84 4.03
N SER A 38 2.78 4.11 2.74
CA SER A 38 3.07 5.43 2.21
C SER A 38 2.26 5.68 0.95
N VAL A 39 1.94 6.95 0.73
CA VAL A 39 1.09 7.41 -0.37
C VAL A 39 1.93 8.23 -1.36
N GLU A 40 1.77 7.94 -2.65
CA GLU A 40 2.25 8.78 -3.74
C GLU A 40 1.08 9.58 -4.30
N PHE A 41 1.34 10.85 -4.63
CA PHE A 41 0.37 11.74 -5.25
C PHE A 41 0.83 12.13 -6.65
N PHE A 42 -0.13 12.47 -7.52
CA PHE A 42 0.20 13.09 -8.79
C PHE A 42 0.89 14.45 -8.54
N HIS A 43 2.01 14.67 -9.21
CA HIS A 43 2.74 15.93 -9.12
C HIS A 43 2.34 16.82 -10.31
N SER A 44 1.43 17.77 -10.08
CA SER A 44 1.18 18.82 -11.06
C SER A 44 2.04 20.03 -10.76
N CYS A 45 2.76 20.53 -11.76
CA CYS A 45 3.50 21.79 -11.70
C CYS A 45 2.68 22.97 -12.25
N PHE A 46 1.44 22.72 -12.71
CA PHE A 46 0.61 23.70 -13.43
C PHE A 46 -0.79 23.88 -12.87
N LEU A 47 -1.23 23.01 -11.95
CA LEU A 47 -2.57 23.05 -11.37
C LEU A 47 -2.43 23.06 -9.84
N ASP A 48 -3.05 24.04 -9.18
CA ASP A 48 -3.31 24.06 -7.72
C ASP A 48 -4.37 23.00 -7.33
N ASP A 49 -4.38 21.86 -8.02
CA ASP A 49 -5.34 20.79 -7.79
C ASP A 49 -5.09 20.16 -6.41
N PRO A 50 -6.14 19.73 -5.69
CA PRO A 50 -5.95 18.81 -4.58
C PRO A 50 -5.11 17.62 -5.06
N LYS A 51 -4.03 17.34 -4.33
CA LYS A 51 -3.14 16.22 -4.63
C LYS A 51 -3.96 14.93 -4.72
N HIS A 52 -4.21 14.45 -5.93
CA HIS A 52 -4.88 13.17 -6.16
C HIS A 52 -3.91 12.01 -5.90
N MET A 53 -4.39 10.94 -5.29
CA MET A 53 -3.58 9.76 -5.02
C MET A 53 -3.26 9.01 -6.31
N LYS A 54 -1.98 8.66 -6.46
CA LYS A 54 -1.42 7.94 -7.60
C LYS A 54 -1.16 6.48 -7.24
N ALA A 55 -0.54 6.23 -6.09
CA ALA A 55 -0.21 4.89 -5.65
C ALA A 55 -0.14 4.79 -4.13
N ILE A 56 -0.36 3.59 -3.61
CA ILE A 56 -0.18 3.26 -2.20
C ILE A 56 0.81 2.11 -2.11
N HIS A 57 1.88 2.33 -1.35
CA HIS A 57 2.85 1.30 -1.02
C HIS A 57 2.56 0.77 0.38
N VAL A 58 2.37 -0.53 0.50
CA VAL A 58 2.04 -1.18 1.77
C VAL A 58 3.13 -2.19 2.11
N ARG A 59 3.60 -2.15 3.35
CA ARG A 59 4.52 -3.13 3.89
C ARG A 59 3.91 -3.79 5.12
N LEU A 60 3.87 -5.12 5.08
CA LEU A 60 3.36 -5.96 6.16
C LEU A 60 4.54 -6.56 6.92
N TYR A 61 4.53 -6.42 8.25
CA TYR A 61 5.51 -7.03 9.13
C TYR A 61 4.86 -8.16 9.93
N ASN A 62 5.36 -9.37 9.69
CA ASN A 62 5.00 -10.57 10.42
C ASN A 62 6.09 -10.89 11.45
N LEU A 63 5.88 -10.50 12.70
CA LEU A 63 6.79 -10.76 13.83
C LEU A 63 6.29 -12.00 14.60
N GLN A 64 6.88 -13.16 14.36
CA GLN A 64 6.65 -14.35 15.19
C GLN A 64 7.78 -14.49 16.22
N GLN A 65 7.43 -14.84 17.46
CA GLN A 65 8.44 -15.22 18.47
C GLN A 65 9.27 -16.39 17.91
N ASP A 66 10.59 -16.26 18.01
CA ASP A 66 11.59 -17.26 17.60
C ASP A 66 11.76 -17.50 16.08
N GLN A 67 11.20 -16.64 15.23
CA GLN A 67 11.42 -16.68 13.77
C GLN A 67 11.97 -15.35 13.23
N HIS A 68 12.61 -15.43 12.06
CA HIS A 68 13.02 -14.24 11.34
C HIS A 68 11.77 -13.44 10.93
N PRO A 69 11.77 -12.11 11.10
CA PRO A 69 10.65 -11.27 10.71
C PRO A 69 10.40 -11.41 9.20
N GLU A 70 9.18 -11.82 8.83
CA GLU A 70 8.78 -11.87 7.42
C GLU A 70 8.22 -10.50 7.02
N ILE A 71 8.79 -9.92 5.98
CA ILE A 71 8.38 -8.63 5.43
C ILE A 71 7.82 -8.86 4.03
N SER A 72 6.58 -8.42 3.79
CA SER A 72 5.96 -8.47 2.47
C SER A 72 5.67 -7.04 1.97
N ASN A 73 6.05 -6.75 0.72
CA ASN A 73 5.82 -5.46 0.08
C ASN A 73 4.72 -5.56 -0.99
N TYR A 74 3.81 -4.60 -0.98
CA TYR A 74 2.67 -4.51 -1.87
C TYR A 74 2.53 -3.11 -2.43
N MET A 75 1.92 -3.01 -3.61
CA MET A 75 1.56 -1.75 -4.23
C MET A 75 0.20 -1.86 -4.90
N ILE A 76 -0.56 -0.78 -4.84
CA ILE A 76 -1.71 -0.52 -5.70
C ILE A 76 -1.50 0.84 -6.36
N SER A 77 -1.55 0.87 -7.68
CA SER A 77 -1.37 2.06 -8.50
C SER A 77 -2.66 2.37 -9.26
N TRP A 78 -2.86 3.62 -9.64
CA TRP A 78 -3.91 4.01 -10.59
C TRP A 78 -3.84 3.23 -11.91
N GLU A 79 -2.63 2.78 -12.31
CA GLU A 79 -2.42 1.94 -13.50
C GLU A 79 -3.07 0.55 -13.39
N ASP A 80 -3.38 0.10 -12.16
CA ASP A 80 -4.07 -1.16 -11.91
C ASP A 80 -5.61 -1.00 -12.00
N VAL A 81 -6.12 0.23 -12.13
CA VAL A 81 -7.55 0.52 -12.27
C VAL A 81 -7.93 0.41 -13.76
N PRO A 82 -8.89 -0.47 -14.13
CA PRO A 82 -9.28 -0.64 -15.52
C PRO A 82 -9.90 0.66 -16.07
N ARG A 83 -9.34 1.14 -17.17
CA ARG A 83 -9.83 2.32 -17.90
C ARG A 83 -11.04 1.94 -18.77
N ASN A 84 -12.06 2.79 -18.78
CA ASN A 84 -13.14 2.70 -19.76
C ASN A 84 -12.81 3.64 -20.95
N ASP A 85 -12.96 3.15 -22.17
CA ASP A 85 -12.60 3.89 -23.38
C ASP A 85 -13.48 5.13 -23.61
N GLU A 86 -14.68 5.16 -23.02
CA GLU A 86 -15.62 6.29 -23.08
C GLU A 86 -15.40 7.32 -21.96
N GLU A 87 -14.50 7.06 -21.00
CA GLU A 87 -14.27 7.90 -19.82
C GLU A 87 -13.19 8.95 -20.09
N ASP A 88 -13.49 10.21 -19.74
CA ASP A 88 -12.50 11.28 -19.78
C ASP A 88 -11.44 11.12 -18.67
N TRP A 89 -10.31 11.79 -18.83
CA TRP A 89 -9.18 11.66 -17.90
C TRP A 89 -9.54 12.08 -16.46
N ASN A 90 -10.34 13.13 -16.30
CA ASN A 90 -10.67 13.67 -14.99
C ASN A 90 -11.61 12.74 -14.22
N ALA A 91 -12.60 12.16 -14.92
CA ALA A 91 -13.51 11.16 -14.37
C ALA A 91 -12.74 9.90 -13.94
N PHE A 92 -11.83 9.41 -14.80
CA PHE A 92 -10.97 8.26 -14.47
C PHE A 92 -10.07 8.54 -13.26
N GLN A 93 -9.49 9.74 -13.17
CA GLN A 93 -8.63 10.15 -12.07
C GLN A 93 -9.40 10.24 -10.75
N SER A 94 -10.61 10.82 -10.77
CA SER A 94 -11.49 10.85 -9.60
C SER A 94 -11.86 9.44 -9.14
N ARG A 95 -12.30 8.57 -10.05
CA ARG A 95 -12.67 7.19 -9.74
C ARG A 95 -11.51 6.38 -9.16
N SER A 96 -10.31 6.56 -9.73
CA SER A 96 -9.10 5.90 -9.22
C SER A 96 -8.75 6.39 -7.81
N ASN A 97 -8.86 7.70 -7.56
CA ASN A 97 -8.65 8.28 -6.24
C ASN A 97 -9.64 7.70 -5.22
N ASP A 98 -10.93 7.67 -5.54
CA ASP A 98 -11.97 7.13 -4.66
C ASP A 98 -11.70 5.66 -4.29
N GLN A 99 -11.29 4.83 -5.27
CA GLN A 99 -10.93 3.43 -5.00
C GLN A 99 -9.72 3.28 -4.08
N LEU A 100 -8.72 4.15 -4.23
CA LEU A 100 -7.54 4.17 -3.37
C LEU A 100 -7.88 4.66 -1.95
N GLU A 101 -8.77 5.65 -1.81
CA GLU A 101 -9.28 6.11 -0.51
C GLU A 101 -10.07 5.01 0.22
N ASP A 102 -10.95 4.32 -0.50
CA ASP A 102 -11.69 3.18 0.04
C ASP A 102 -10.76 2.08 0.54
N PHE A 103 -9.70 1.78 -0.22
CA PHE A 103 -8.69 0.81 0.19
C PHE A 103 -7.98 1.23 1.49
N LEU A 104 -7.58 2.49 1.64
CA LEU A 104 -6.99 2.99 2.88
C LEU A 104 -7.98 2.92 4.06
N SER A 105 -9.26 3.20 3.81
CA SER A 105 -10.32 3.08 4.81
C SER A 105 -10.50 1.63 5.27
N GLU A 106 -10.49 0.66 4.35
CA GLU A 106 -10.51 -0.77 4.66
C GLU A 106 -9.28 -1.18 5.49
N LEU A 107 -8.09 -0.73 5.09
CA LEU A 107 -6.84 -1.04 5.77
C LEU A 107 -6.84 -0.55 7.22
N ASN A 108 -7.27 0.69 7.45
CA ASN A 108 -7.38 1.29 8.78
C ASN A 108 -8.44 0.62 9.68
N LYS A 109 -9.52 0.06 9.09
CA LYS A 109 -10.54 -0.67 9.85
C LYS A 109 -10.07 -2.05 10.31
N HIS A 110 -9.16 -2.68 9.57
CA HIS A 110 -8.83 -4.09 9.73
C HIS A 110 -7.41 -4.35 10.25
N ALA A 111 -6.62 -3.32 10.50
CA ALA A 111 -5.26 -3.47 10.97
C ALA A 111 -4.80 -2.36 11.92
N ASN A 112 -3.73 -2.64 12.65
CA ASN A 112 -2.97 -1.64 13.38
C ASN A 112 -1.95 -1.02 12.42
N VAL A 113 -2.24 0.20 11.97
CA VAL A 113 -1.52 0.86 10.87
C VAL A 113 -0.64 2.00 11.41
N VAL A 114 0.59 2.07 10.91
CA VAL A 114 1.54 3.17 11.16
C VAL A 114 1.84 3.85 9.83
N GLU A 115 1.51 5.14 9.72
CA GLU A 115 1.82 5.95 8.54
C GLU A 115 3.31 6.30 8.50
N GLY A 116 3.95 6.24 7.33
CA GLY A 116 5.37 6.57 7.14
C GLY A 116 5.61 7.51 5.97
N SER A 117 6.71 8.27 6.04
CA SER A 117 7.19 9.11 4.93
C SER A 117 8.08 8.30 3.97
N LEU A 118 7.85 8.45 2.66
CA LEU A 118 8.76 7.96 1.60
C LEU A 118 10.08 8.74 1.59
#